data_AF-A0A427N479-F1
#
_entry.id   AF-A0A427N479-F1
#
_cell.length_a   1.000
_cell.length_b   1.000
_cell.length_c   1.000
_cell.angle_alpha   90.00
_cell.angle_beta   90.00
_cell.angle_gamma   90.00
#
_symmetry.space_group_name_H-M   'P 1'
#
loop_
_entity.id
_entity.type
_entity.pdbx_description
1 polymer ?
#
loop_
_entity_poly.entity_id
_entity_poly.type
_entity_poly.pdbx_seq_one_letter_code
_entity_poly.pdbx_strand_id
1 'polypeptide(L)' 'MTDKISAATAAALFPYCIDKSLGDPDRYQVVLDLRAAKVDERESVIEQSGWATPLERRTDRELGKVCLVKLNLF' A
#
# COMPACT_ATOMS: atom_id res chain seq x y z
N MET A 1 -5.70 -11.34 17.08
CA MET A 1 -6.91 -11.04 16.31
C MET A 1 -6.49 -10.05 15.24
N THR A 2 -6.40 -10.48 13.98
CA THR A 2 -6.08 -9.57 12.87
C THR A 2 -7.39 -8.87 12.54
N ASP A 3 -7.54 -7.62 12.96
CA ASP A 3 -8.69 -6.80 12.56
C ASP A 3 -8.58 -6.56 11.05
N LYS A 4 -9.21 -7.46 10.29
CA LYS A 4 -9.33 -7.31 8.84
C LYS A 4 -10.24 -6.12 8.59
N ILE A 5 -9.72 -5.05 8.00
CA ILE A 5 -10.56 -3.91 7.66
C ILE A 5 -11.51 -4.30 6.52
N SER A 6 -12.71 -3.74 6.52
CA SER A 6 -13.65 -3.95 5.41
C SER A 6 -13.11 -3.30 4.13
N ALA A 7 -13.52 -3.78 2.95
CA ALA A 7 -13.16 -3.15 1.68
C ALA A 7 -13.60 -1.67 1.60
N ALA A 8 -14.72 -1.32 2.23
CA ALA A 8 -15.19 0.06 2.34
C ALA A 8 -14.26 0.92 3.22
N THR A 9 -13.77 0.36 4.33
CA THR A 9 -12.76 0.99 5.18
C THR A 9 -11.42 1.13 4.47
N ALA A 10 -10.98 0.09 3.75
CA ALA A 10 -9.76 0.13 2.94
C ALA A 10 -9.83 1.23 1.87
N ALA A 11 -10.96 1.34 1.18
CA ALA A 11 -11.20 2.41 0.20
C ALA A 11 -11.19 3.80 0.83
N ALA A 12 -11.77 3.96 2.04
CA ALA A 12 -11.74 5.22 2.77
C ALA A 12 -10.33 5.62 3.22
N LEU A 13 -9.43 4.65 3.42
CA LEU A 13 -8.03 4.86 3.77
C LEU A 13 -7.13 5.10 2.56
N PHE A 14 -7.64 5.05 1.32
CA PHE A 14 -6.84 5.32 0.13
C PHE A 14 -6.07 6.65 0.15
N PRO A 15 -6.63 7.79 0.61
CA PRO A 15 -5.87 9.03 0.71
C PRO A 15 -4.58 8.89 1.54
N TYR A 16 -4.58 8.00 2.55
CA TYR A 16 -3.38 7.71 3.34
C TYR A 16 -2.27 7.10 2.49
N CYS A 17 -2.59 6.17 1.59
CA CYS A 17 -1.62 5.56 0.68
C CYS A 17 -0.95 6.64 -0.19
N ILE A 18 -1.74 7.62 -0.66
CA ILE A 18 -1.26 8.71 -1.51
C ILE A 18 -0.33 9.62 -0.72
N ASP A 19 -0.77 10.10 0.44
CA ASP A 19 0.00 11.02 1.26
C ASP A 19 1.33 10.38 1.72
N LYS A 20 1.28 9.10 2.12
CA LYS A 20 2.50 8.35 2.48
C LYS A 20 3.42 8.15 1.29
N SER A 21 2.87 7.71 0.17
CA SER A 21 3.67 7.49 -1.04
C SER A 21 4.30 8.79 -1.54
N LEU A 22 3.62 9.93 -1.44
CA LEU A 22 4.15 11.24 -1.88
C LEU A 22 5.20 11.79 -0.91
N GLY A 23 5.06 11.53 0.38
CA GLY A 23 6.00 11.94 1.42
C GLY A 23 7.16 10.95 1.65
N ASP A 24 7.17 9.81 0.96
CA ASP A 24 8.21 8.80 1.12
C ASP A 24 9.52 9.23 0.43
N PRO A 25 10.62 9.43 1.17
CA PRO A 25 11.92 9.74 0.57
C PRO A 25 12.43 8.63 -0.37
N ASP A 26 12.03 7.38 -0.13
CA ASP A 26 12.42 6.22 -0.92
C ASP A 26 11.42 5.87 -2.02
N ARG A 27 10.45 6.77 -2.30
CA ARG A 27 9.37 6.55 -3.28
C ARG A 27 9.87 6.00 -4.61
N TYR A 28 10.97 6.54 -5.11
CA TYR A 28 11.53 6.12 -6.39
C TYR A 28 11.98 4.65 -6.36
N GLN A 29 12.66 4.24 -5.29
CA GLN A 29 13.12 2.87 -5.12
C GLN A 29 11.93 1.91 -4.98
N VAL A 30 10.93 2.27 -4.16
CA VAL A 30 9.71 1.47 -4.02
C VAL A 30 9.02 1.27 -5.36
N VAL A 31 8.96 2.29 -6.23
CA VAL A 31 8.39 2.18 -7.59
C VAL A 31 9.23 1.27 -8.50
N LEU A 32 10.57 1.29 -8.38
CA LEU A 32 11.42 0.37 -9.12
C LEU A 32 11.22 -1.08 -8.70
N ASP A 33 11.17 -1.35 -7.39
CA ASP A 33 10.94 -2.68 -6.83
C ASP A 33 9.57 -3.21 -7.28
N LEU A 34 8.57 -2.33 -7.27
CA LEU A 34 7.23 -2.55 -7.80
C LEU A 34 7.24 -2.97 -9.29
N ARG A 35 8.08 -2.33 -10.12
CA ARG A 35 8.21 -2.67 -11.55
C ARG A 35 8.96 -3.97 -11.79
N ALA A 36 9.90 -4.31 -10.92
CA ALA A 36 10.66 -5.56 -10.98
C ALA A 36 9.87 -6.75 -10.43
N ALA A 37 8.95 -6.53 -9.50
CA ALA A 37 8.14 -7.56 -8.86
C ALA A 37 7.13 -8.21 -9.81
N LYS A 38 6.90 -9.51 -9.62
CA LYS A 38 5.78 -10.21 -10.26
C LYS A 38 4.45 -9.65 -9.76
N VAL A 39 3.39 -9.85 -10.55
CA VAL A 39 2.06 -9.30 -10.26
C VAL A 39 1.56 -9.70 -8.87
N ASP A 40 1.83 -10.93 -8.44
CA ASP A 40 1.46 -11.48 -7.13
C ASP A 40 2.34 -10.97 -5.97
N GLU A 41 3.53 -10.44 -6.25
CA GLU A 41 4.48 -9.91 -5.25
C GLU A 41 4.28 -8.42 -4.97
N ARG A 42 3.65 -7.67 -5.89
CA ARG A 42 3.47 -6.21 -5.80
C ARG A 42 2.70 -5.75 -4.56
N GLU A 43 1.75 -6.55 -4.09
CA GLU A 43 1.02 -6.31 -2.84
C GLU A 43 2.00 -6.25 -1.66
N SER A 44 2.90 -7.22 -1.56
CA SER A 44 3.90 -7.29 -0.50
C SER A 44 4.91 -6.13 -0.54
N VAL A 45 5.25 -5.62 -1.73
CA VAL A 45 6.12 -4.43 -1.84
C VAL A 45 5.46 -3.19 -1.23
N ILE A 46 4.17 -2.97 -1.48
CA ILE A 46 3.39 -1.87 -0.88
C ILE A 46 3.25 -2.03 0.64
N GLU A 47 3.08 -3.26 1.11
CA GLU A 47 3.01 -3.57 2.54
C GLU A 47 4.35 -3.29 3.23
N GLN A 48 5.46 -3.69 2.62
CA GLN A 48 6.81 -3.52 3.16
C GLN A 48 7.29 -2.06 3.15
N SER A 49 6.83 -1.25 2.18
CA SER A 49 7.10 0.19 2.17
C SER A 49 6.33 0.96 3.26
N GLY A 50 5.35 0.32 3.92
CA GLY A 50 4.50 0.95 4.91
C GLY A 50 3.45 1.91 4.33
N TRP A 51 3.30 1.99 3.01
CA TRP A 51 2.27 2.83 2.37
C TRP A 51 0.85 2.37 2.72
N ALA A 52 0.70 1.09 3.04
CA ALA A 52 -0.54 0.48 3.48
C ALA A 52 -0.65 0.31 5.02
N THR A 53 0.08 1.11 5.81
CA THR A 53 0.10 1.00 7.28
C THR A 53 -0.43 2.27 7.97
N PRO A 54 -1.77 2.45 8.05
CA PRO A 54 -2.37 3.61 8.68
C PRO A 54 -2.31 3.55 10.21
N LEU A 55 -1.68 4.58 10.80
CA LEU A 55 -1.72 5.00 12.21
C LEU A 55 -1.76 3.86 13.24
N GLU A 56 -0.61 3.47 13.79
CA GLU A 56 -0.43 2.46 14.86
C GLU A 56 -1.13 1.09 14.66
N ARG A 57 -1.80 0.86 13.53
CA ARG A 57 -2.37 -0.43 13.16
C ARG A 57 -1.36 -1.22 12.33
N ARG A 58 -1.46 -2.55 12.43
CA ARG A 58 -0.71 -3.46 11.56
C ARG A 58 -1.19 -3.29 10.12
N THR A 59 -0.25 -3.41 9.19
CA THR A 59 -0.50 -3.49 7.75
C THR A 59 -1.67 -4.43 7.45
N ASP A 60 -2.67 -3.93 6.73
CA ASP A 60 -3.83 -4.72 6.31
C ASP A 60 -3.74 -5.04 4.82
N ARG A 61 -3.94 -6.32 4.51
CA ARG A 61 -3.86 -6.87 3.17
C ARG A 61 -4.83 -6.21 2.18
N GLU A 62 -6.07 -5.96 2.59
CA GLU A 62 -7.07 -5.30 1.73
C GLU A 62 -6.67 -3.84 1.44
N LEU A 63 -5.97 -3.19 2.38
CA LEU A 63 -5.42 -1.87 2.11
C LEU A 63 -4.26 -1.90 1.12
N GLY A 64 -3.37 -2.90 1.21
CA GLY A 64 -2.29 -3.11 0.25
C GLY A 64 -2.80 -3.18 -1.19
N LYS A 65 -3.86 -3.97 -1.42
CA LYS A 65 -4.53 -4.06 -2.73
C LYS A 65 -5.10 -2.74 -3.21
N VAL A 66 -5.82 -2.02 -2.33
CA VAL A 66 -6.42 -0.72 -2.67
C VAL A 66 -5.34 0.30 -3.02
N CYS A 67 -4.27 0.38 -2.23
CA CYS A 67 -3.13 1.27 -2.50
C CYS A 67 -2.52 0.94 -3.87
N LEU A 68 -2.25 -0.35 -4.16
CA LEU A 68 -1.65 -0.80 -5.41
C LEU A 68 -2.49 -0.39 -6.64
N VAL A 69 -3.80 -0.69 -6.62
CA VAL A 69 -4.70 -0.38 -7.74
C VAL A 69 -4.82 1.13 -7.95
N LYS A 70 -4.92 1.89 -6.88
CA LYS A 70 -5.27 3.31 -6.96
C LYS A 70 -4.07 4.24 -7.16
N LEU A 71 -2.87 3.83 -6.76
CA LEU A 71 -1.63 4.56 -7.07
C LEU A 71 -1.29 4.51 -8.58
N ASN A 72 -1.96 3.65 -9.35
CA ASN A 72 -1.80 3.53 -10.80
C ASN A 72 -0.33 3.44 -11.24
N LEU A 73 0.46 2.65 -10.51
CA LEU A 73 1.89 2.53 -10.75
C LEU A 73 2.22 1.55 -11.90
N PHE A 74 1.20 0.91 -12.51
CA PHE A 74 1.29 -0.01 -13.64
C PHE A 74 -0.02 -0.08 -14.42
#